data_AF-A0A2V8XFF8-F1
#
_entry.id   AF-A0A2V8XFF8-F1
#
_cell.length_a   1.000
_cell.length_b   1.000
_cell.length_c   1.000
_cell.angle_alpha   90.00
_cell.angle_beta   90.00
_cell.angle_gamma   90.00
#
_symmetry.space_group_name_H-M   'P 1'
#
loop_
_entity.id
_entity.type
_entity.pdbx_description
1 polymer ?
#
loop_
_entity_poly.entity_id
_entity_poly.type
_entity_poly.pdbx_seq_one_letter_code
_entity_poly.pdbx_strand_id
1 'polypeptide(L)'
;MQRVLAKILFSLALTFLLACLTCPQARGDVGIVLNESLDTSVDRISGTGHSAVYFSRICPESPVRLRLCRPDENGSVMSNYINMGENQRFEWNIVPLNIYLYGVEDPRFRPLFGSYKIKNLLEERYRAKYLPGYCDGPPCSTSSKAEWREMVAATLIRSMYIFVIDTTVEQDKELIAQFNSSPNENHFNGFTRNCATFTKRVINTYFPHAASADHINDFGMTTPKAIARSFAHYGVRNPELNFRVLHFAQVPGTIKPSNEVRSGTEQLYHSKKLLIPMLIFADYELPAVAASYLLTGRFNPEREFEKHPAEEANNPDARRPEEAHGKELAHVIGTSEEWKRYGKELNSLLEERVPTEIIAEQRDVQHLFKHLNKVGTPRVDVDGALWMEIRGKEQTFEVGLSANNILGQNSNTQLAYSLLLWRAHGVLKSPKHGRETMPEFETDWELLQRARLKNAMVVAGDDTPDKLIRGGEGGKD
;
A
#
# COMPACT_ATOMS: atom_id res chain seq x y z
N MET A 1 12.44 -64.79 4.26
CA MET A 1 12.84 -63.63 3.44
C MET A 1 11.68 -62.96 2.71
N GLN A 2 10.89 -63.66 1.88
CA GLN A 2 9.77 -63.05 1.11
C GLN A 2 8.73 -62.28 1.94
N ARG A 3 8.33 -62.79 3.11
CA ARG A 3 7.36 -62.10 3.99
C ARG A 3 7.90 -60.81 4.63
N VAL A 4 9.21 -60.71 4.80
CA VAL A 4 9.86 -59.51 5.36
C VAL A 4 9.97 -58.43 4.28
N LEU A 5 10.34 -58.83 3.05
CA LEU A 5 10.40 -57.94 1.90
C LEU A 5 9.04 -57.31 1.58
N ALA A 6 7.96 -58.10 1.63
CA ALA A 6 6.60 -57.62 1.37
C ALA A 6 6.12 -56.59 2.41
N LYS A 7 6.48 -56.76 3.69
CA LYS A 7 6.15 -55.79 4.75
C LYS A 7 6.91 -54.48 4.60
N ILE A 8 8.18 -54.54 4.19
CA ILE A 8 9.02 -53.35 3.94
C ILE A 8 8.48 -52.57 2.74
N LEU A 9 8.14 -53.25 1.64
CA LEU A 9 7.54 -52.63 0.45
C LEU A 9 6.18 -52.01 0.75
N PHE A 10 5.33 -52.68 1.52
CA PHE A 10 4.03 -52.13 1.93
C PHE A 10 4.18 -50.91 2.84
N SER A 11 5.13 -50.94 3.78
CA SER A 11 5.42 -49.80 4.65
C SER A 11 5.97 -48.60 3.88
N LEU A 12 6.85 -48.83 2.90
CA LEU A 12 7.38 -47.79 2.00
C LEU A 12 6.29 -47.20 1.10
N ALA A 13 5.41 -48.04 0.55
CA ALA A 13 4.29 -47.57 -0.24
C ALA A 13 3.31 -46.73 0.60
N LEU A 14 3.06 -47.14 1.85
CA LEU A 14 2.17 -46.41 2.76
C LEU A 14 2.79 -45.07 3.21
N THR A 15 4.10 -45.00 3.50
CA THR A 15 4.76 -43.71 3.78
C THR A 15 4.81 -42.81 2.57
N PHE A 16 4.99 -43.35 1.36
CA PHE A 16 4.93 -42.54 0.13
C PHE A 16 3.51 -42.00 -0.12
N LEU A 17 2.48 -42.82 0.12
CA LEU A 17 1.07 -42.40 -0.02
C LEU A 17 0.68 -41.34 1.02
N LEU A 18 1.11 -41.50 2.29
CA LEU A 18 0.92 -40.48 3.33
C LEU A 18 1.72 -39.21 3.04
N ALA A 19 2.95 -39.31 2.53
CA ALA A 19 3.76 -38.15 2.16
C ALA A 19 3.14 -37.34 1.00
N CYS A 20 2.51 -38.02 0.02
CA CYS A 20 1.75 -37.37 -1.05
C CYS A 20 0.44 -36.71 -0.55
N LEU A 21 -0.18 -37.24 0.51
CA LEU A 21 -1.36 -36.63 1.15
C LEU A 21 -1.00 -35.43 2.05
N THR A 22 0.27 -35.31 2.46
CA THR A 22 0.79 -34.19 3.26
C THR A 22 1.52 -33.12 2.45
N CYS A 23 1.50 -33.17 1.12
CA CYS A 23 1.96 -32.02 0.34
C CYS A 23 1.10 -30.82 0.75
N PRO A 24 1.67 -29.75 1.32
CA PRO A 24 0.92 -28.52 1.51
C PRO A 24 0.43 -28.14 0.12
N GLN A 25 -0.89 -28.12 -0.06
CA GLN A 25 -1.46 -27.50 -1.24
C GLN A 25 -0.85 -26.11 -1.25
N ALA A 26 -0.01 -25.80 -2.24
CA ALA A 26 0.39 -24.43 -2.47
C ALA A 26 -0.93 -23.69 -2.59
N ARG A 27 -1.23 -22.87 -1.59
CA ARG A 27 -2.38 -21.96 -1.59
C ARG A 27 -1.90 -20.69 -2.25
N GLY A 28 -2.82 -20.00 -2.84
CA GLY A 28 -2.57 -18.71 -3.43
C GLY A 28 -3.90 -18.10 -3.67
N ASP A 29 -3.88 -16.82 -3.95
CA ASP A 29 -4.96 -15.97 -3.56
C ASP A 29 -5.19 -14.98 -4.67
N VAL A 30 -6.46 -14.68 -4.86
CA VAL A 30 -6.89 -13.58 -5.72
C VAL A 30 -7.63 -12.58 -4.87
N GLY A 31 -7.45 -11.30 -5.18
CA GLY A 31 -8.15 -10.26 -4.46
C GLY A 31 -8.56 -9.07 -5.30
N ILE A 32 -9.54 -8.34 -4.79
CA ILE A 32 -9.91 -7.02 -5.31
C ILE A 32 -9.14 -5.99 -4.50
N VAL A 33 -8.26 -5.25 -5.18
CA VAL A 33 -7.64 -4.04 -4.65
C VAL A 33 -8.64 -2.91 -4.82
N LEU A 34 -9.09 -2.32 -3.71
CA LEU A 34 -9.93 -1.13 -3.67
C LEU A 34 -9.08 0.05 -3.20
N ASN A 35 -8.67 0.88 -4.14
CA ASN A 35 -7.95 2.11 -3.86
C ASN A 35 -8.91 3.22 -3.44
N GLU A 36 -8.52 3.96 -2.42
CA GLU A 36 -9.25 5.15 -2.00
C GLU A 36 -9.26 6.25 -3.07
N SER A 37 -10.25 7.13 -2.96
CA SER A 37 -10.47 8.20 -3.92
C SER A 37 -9.47 9.34 -3.73
N LEU A 38 -8.90 9.79 -4.85
CA LEU A 38 -8.04 10.96 -4.92
C LEU A 38 -8.86 12.24 -5.12
N ASP A 39 -8.37 13.37 -4.61
CA ASP A 39 -8.97 14.69 -4.87
C ASP A 39 -8.52 15.30 -6.23
N THR A 40 -8.18 14.44 -7.19
CA THR A 40 -7.67 14.81 -8.51
C THR A 40 -8.55 14.23 -9.61
N SER A 41 -8.48 14.80 -10.81
CA SER A 41 -9.12 14.26 -12.02
C SER A 41 -10.62 13.98 -11.87
N VAL A 42 -11.09 12.84 -12.38
CA VAL A 42 -12.50 12.39 -12.34
C VAL A 42 -12.91 12.03 -10.90
N ASP A 43 -11.99 11.48 -10.11
CA ASP A 43 -12.22 11.07 -8.72
C ASP A 43 -12.60 12.23 -7.80
N ARG A 44 -12.09 13.44 -8.05
CA ARG A 44 -12.52 14.66 -7.35
C ARG A 44 -14.03 14.88 -7.37
N ILE A 45 -14.69 14.43 -8.44
CA ILE A 45 -16.13 14.62 -8.65
C ILE A 45 -16.89 13.34 -8.31
N SER A 46 -16.39 12.18 -8.69
CA SER A 46 -17.10 10.91 -8.54
C SER A 46 -16.90 10.23 -7.18
N GLY A 47 -15.78 10.47 -6.48
CA GLY A 47 -15.47 9.78 -5.23
C GLY A 47 -15.30 8.25 -5.37
N THR A 48 -15.19 7.75 -6.60
CA THR A 48 -15.34 6.32 -6.94
C THR A 48 -14.13 5.46 -6.60
N GLY A 49 -12.96 6.09 -6.41
CA GLY A 49 -11.69 5.38 -6.26
C GLY A 49 -11.34 4.56 -7.50
N HIS A 50 -10.47 3.57 -7.32
CA HIS A 50 -9.99 2.71 -8.40
C HIS A 50 -9.91 1.24 -7.97
N SER A 51 -10.25 0.31 -8.86
CA SER A 51 -10.11 -1.12 -8.61
C SER A 51 -9.03 -1.77 -9.45
N ALA A 52 -8.29 -2.70 -8.84
CA ALA A 52 -7.34 -3.57 -9.51
C ALA A 52 -7.46 -5.01 -8.97
N VAL A 53 -6.73 -5.95 -9.54
CA VAL A 53 -6.70 -7.35 -9.11
C VAL A 53 -5.35 -7.66 -8.48
N TYR A 54 -5.37 -8.21 -7.27
CA TYR A 54 -4.20 -8.76 -6.60
C TYR A 54 -4.10 -10.27 -6.88
N PHE A 55 -2.87 -10.75 -7.08
CA PHE A 55 -2.56 -12.18 -7.15
C PHE A 55 -1.38 -12.49 -6.25
N SER A 56 -1.48 -13.49 -5.38
CA SER A 56 -0.32 -13.92 -4.57
C SER A 56 0.64 -14.87 -5.30
N ARG A 57 0.18 -15.53 -6.39
CA ARG A 57 0.98 -16.51 -7.16
C ARG A 57 1.17 -16.20 -8.64
N ILE A 58 0.59 -15.12 -9.15
CA ILE A 58 0.82 -14.66 -10.52
C ILE A 58 1.75 -13.46 -10.45
N CYS A 59 2.81 -13.49 -11.24
CA CYS A 59 3.84 -12.47 -11.29
C CYS A 59 4.09 -12.05 -12.75
N PRO A 60 4.60 -10.83 -12.98
CA PRO A 60 4.95 -10.38 -14.32
C PRO A 60 6.17 -11.15 -14.87
N GLU A 61 6.04 -11.69 -16.08
CA GLU A 61 7.18 -12.00 -16.96
C GLU A 61 7.67 -10.71 -17.63
N SER A 62 6.73 -9.85 -18.02
CA SER A 62 6.91 -8.46 -18.44
C SER A 62 5.71 -7.62 -17.97
N PRO A 63 5.69 -6.29 -18.15
CA PRO A 63 4.55 -5.45 -17.78
C PRO A 63 3.21 -5.88 -18.38
N VAL A 64 3.23 -6.71 -19.44
CA VAL A 64 2.05 -7.14 -20.23
C VAL A 64 2.01 -8.65 -20.43
N ARG A 65 2.71 -9.43 -19.61
CA ARG A 65 2.76 -10.91 -19.73
C ARG A 65 2.86 -11.56 -18.36
N LEU A 66 2.11 -12.64 -18.18
CA LEU A 66 1.95 -13.33 -16.89
C LEU A 66 2.78 -14.60 -16.80
N ARG A 67 3.20 -14.94 -15.59
CA ARG A 67 3.76 -16.23 -15.23
C ARG A 67 3.43 -16.57 -13.77
N LEU A 68 3.68 -17.80 -13.37
CA LEU A 68 3.70 -18.12 -11.94
C LEU A 68 4.86 -17.39 -11.24
N CYS A 69 4.61 -16.97 -10.01
CA CYS A 69 5.62 -16.41 -9.14
C CYS A 69 6.69 -17.43 -8.79
N ARG A 70 7.90 -16.94 -8.58
CA ARG A 70 9.02 -17.66 -7.97
C ARG A 70 8.83 -17.68 -6.45
N PRO A 71 9.52 -18.58 -5.72
CA PRO A 71 9.37 -18.70 -4.27
C PRO A 71 9.67 -17.41 -3.48
N ASP A 72 10.45 -16.48 -4.03
CA ASP A 72 10.88 -15.22 -3.43
C ASP A 72 10.03 -14.00 -3.84
N GLU A 73 8.92 -14.20 -4.55
CA GLU A 73 8.06 -13.11 -5.03
C GLU A 73 6.74 -13.02 -4.26
N ASN A 74 6.36 -11.79 -3.89
CA ASN A 74 5.17 -11.49 -3.06
C ASN A 74 3.87 -11.35 -3.87
N GLY A 75 3.85 -11.85 -5.12
CA GLY A 75 2.72 -11.66 -6.03
C GLY A 75 2.75 -10.33 -6.79
N SER A 76 1.60 -9.94 -7.32
CA SER A 76 1.48 -8.80 -8.23
C SER A 76 0.11 -8.13 -8.17
N VAL A 77 0.05 -6.93 -8.74
CA VAL A 77 -1.20 -6.20 -8.98
C VAL A 77 -1.34 -5.97 -10.48
N MET A 78 -2.50 -6.36 -11.01
CA MET A 78 -2.91 -6.13 -12.38
C MET A 78 -4.04 -5.11 -12.42
N SER A 79 -3.92 -4.12 -13.30
CA SER A 79 -4.90 -3.04 -13.41
C SER A 79 -5.18 -2.67 -14.86
N ASN A 80 -6.37 -2.12 -15.08
CA ASN A 80 -6.79 -1.49 -16.32
C ASN A 80 -7.04 0.01 -16.06
N TYR A 81 -6.53 0.84 -16.96
CA TYR A 81 -6.62 2.30 -16.89
C TYR A 81 -7.08 2.85 -18.25
N ILE A 82 -7.42 4.14 -18.32
CA ILE A 82 -7.91 4.81 -19.54
C ILE A 82 -6.86 4.72 -20.65
N ASN A 83 -5.62 5.04 -20.30
CA ASN A 83 -4.43 5.07 -21.12
C ASN A 83 -3.18 4.92 -20.24
N MET A 84 -2.60 3.72 -20.24
CA MET A 84 -1.31 3.47 -19.61
C MET A 84 -0.22 4.43 -20.10
N GLY A 85 -0.33 4.92 -21.34
CA GLY A 85 0.55 5.91 -21.92
C GLY A 85 1.76 5.32 -22.66
N GLU A 86 1.93 4.00 -22.62
CA GLU A 86 2.92 3.23 -23.38
C GLU A 86 2.72 3.35 -24.89
N ASN A 87 3.74 2.95 -25.65
CA ASN A 87 3.74 3.04 -27.12
C ASN A 87 2.59 2.25 -27.75
N GLN A 88 2.22 1.11 -27.15
CA GLN A 88 1.04 0.33 -27.52
C GLN A 88 -0.10 0.58 -26.55
N ARG A 89 -1.34 0.48 -27.03
CA ARG A 89 -2.55 0.68 -26.23
C ARG A 89 -2.94 -0.62 -25.51
N PHE A 90 -2.18 -0.98 -24.47
CA PHE A 90 -2.50 -2.13 -23.64
C PHE A 90 -3.76 -1.91 -22.81
N GLU A 91 -4.62 -2.93 -22.72
CA GLU A 91 -5.78 -2.93 -21.81
C GLU A 91 -5.30 -2.97 -20.36
N TRP A 92 -4.30 -3.80 -20.07
CA TRP A 92 -3.85 -4.01 -18.70
C TRP A 92 -2.33 -4.06 -18.59
N ASN A 93 -1.85 -3.63 -17.43
CA ASN A 93 -0.48 -3.81 -16.98
C ASN A 93 -0.48 -4.58 -15.66
N ILE A 94 0.64 -5.24 -15.39
CA ILE A 94 0.89 -5.99 -14.17
C ILE A 94 2.26 -5.58 -13.60
N VAL A 95 2.32 -5.37 -12.29
CA VAL A 95 3.55 -5.02 -11.57
C VAL A 95 3.69 -5.88 -10.33
N PRO A 96 4.92 -6.16 -9.84
CA PRO A 96 5.10 -6.82 -8.55
C PRO A 96 4.38 -6.06 -7.42
N LEU A 97 3.88 -6.76 -6.41
CA LEU A 97 3.13 -6.14 -5.30
C LEU A 97 3.91 -4.99 -4.65
N ASN A 98 5.19 -5.21 -4.34
CA ASN A 98 6.03 -4.21 -3.69
C ASN A 98 6.27 -2.97 -4.58
N ILE A 99 6.32 -3.15 -5.90
CA ILE A 99 6.38 -2.01 -6.85
C ILE A 99 5.07 -1.23 -6.82
N TYR A 100 3.93 -1.94 -6.82
CA TYR A 100 2.62 -1.30 -6.71
C TYR A 100 2.50 -0.49 -5.43
N LEU A 101 2.81 -1.10 -4.28
CA LEU A 101 2.66 -0.48 -2.98
C LEU A 101 3.69 0.61 -2.75
N TYR A 102 4.98 0.28 -2.88
CA TYR A 102 6.09 1.10 -2.39
C TYR A 102 7.01 1.65 -3.48
N GLY A 103 6.87 1.21 -4.73
CA GLY A 103 7.74 1.61 -5.85
C GLY A 103 9.13 1.00 -5.82
N VAL A 104 9.36 0.01 -4.96
CA VAL A 104 10.63 -0.71 -4.77
C VAL A 104 10.38 -2.20 -4.76
N GLU A 105 11.36 -3.00 -5.18
CA GLU A 105 11.21 -4.46 -5.24
C GLU A 105 11.24 -5.10 -3.85
N ASP A 106 12.06 -4.55 -2.96
CA ASP A 106 12.26 -5.05 -1.60
C ASP A 106 11.61 -4.11 -0.57
N PRO A 107 10.66 -4.61 0.24
CA PRO A 107 9.89 -3.77 1.18
C PRO A 107 10.76 -3.15 2.28
N ARG A 108 11.99 -3.63 2.52
CA ARG A 108 12.94 -2.98 3.44
C ARG A 108 13.31 -1.57 2.98
N PHE A 109 13.23 -1.30 1.68
CA PHE A 109 13.50 0.01 1.10
C PHE A 109 12.25 0.90 1.02
N ARG A 110 11.11 0.47 1.59
CA ARG A 110 9.84 1.20 1.52
C ARG A 110 10.00 2.67 1.97
N PRO A 111 9.37 3.63 1.28
CA PRO A 111 9.40 5.02 1.69
C PRO A 111 8.70 5.23 3.03
N LEU A 112 9.33 5.96 3.95
CA LEU A 112 8.72 6.40 5.21
C LEU A 112 8.03 7.78 5.07
N PHE A 113 8.24 8.48 3.96
CA PHE A 113 7.73 9.83 3.75
C PHE A 113 7.22 10.03 2.32
N GLY A 114 6.01 10.59 2.18
CA GLY A 114 5.36 10.79 0.89
C GLY A 114 5.53 12.19 0.30
N SER A 115 6.10 12.30 -0.91
CA SER A 115 6.04 13.55 -1.69
C SER A 115 6.00 13.25 -3.19
N TYR A 116 5.45 14.18 -3.98
CA TYR A 116 5.45 14.02 -5.44
C TYR A 116 6.88 13.96 -6.01
N LYS A 117 7.86 14.62 -5.38
CA LYS A 117 9.27 14.50 -5.78
C LYS A 117 9.77 13.06 -5.59
N ILE A 118 9.45 12.44 -4.45
CA ILE A 118 9.81 11.04 -4.16
C ILE A 118 9.10 10.08 -5.12
N LYS A 119 7.78 10.25 -5.30
CA LYS A 119 7.00 9.41 -6.22
C LYS A 119 7.56 9.45 -7.64
N ASN A 120 7.88 10.64 -8.16
CA ASN A 120 8.46 10.78 -9.49
C ASN A 120 9.82 10.07 -9.65
N LEU A 121 10.65 10.05 -8.60
CA LEU A 121 11.93 9.32 -8.63
C LEU A 121 11.73 7.80 -8.73
N LEU A 122 10.78 7.27 -7.96
CA LEU A 122 10.45 5.84 -7.99
C LEU A 122 9.82 5.44 -9.32
N GLU A 123 8.92 6.28 -9.85
CA GLU A 123 8.35 6.10 -11.19
C GLU A 123 9.41 6.10 -12.28
N GLU A 124 10.35 7.05 -12.24
CA GLU A 124 11.42 7.14 -13.23
C GLU A 124 12.37 5.95 -13.14
N ARG A 125 12.71 5.51 -11.93
CA ARG A 125 13.48 4.27 -11.72
C ARG A 125 12.74 3.06 -12.30
N TYR A 126 11.45 2.93 -12.02
CA TYR A 126 10.63 1.85 -12.57
C TYR A 126 10.60 1.89 -14.11
N ARG A 127 10.36 3.07 -14.70
CA ARG A 127 10.34 3.25 -16.16
C ARG A 127 11.66 2.82 -16.80
N ALA A 128 12.78 3.30 -16.26
CA ALA A 128 14.10 2.98 -16.77
C ALA A 128 14.44 1.49 -16.68
N LYS A 129 13.93 0.79 -15.65
CA LYS A 129 14.26 -0.62 -15.37
C LYS A 129 13.32 -1.60 -16.07
N TYR A 130 12.02 -1.33 -16.10
CA TYR A 130 10.98 -2.29 -16.49
C TYR A 130 10.20 -1.93 -17.75
N LEU A 131 10.21 -0.67 -18.15
CA LEU A 131 9.53 -0.20 -19.35
C LEU A 131 10.41 0.04 -20.60
N PRO A 132 11.71 -0.34 -20.69
CA PRO A 132 12.41 -0.33 -21.98
C PRO A 132 11.65 -1.15 -23.03
N GLY A 133 11.44 -0.59 -24.22
CA GLY A 133 10.63 -1.20 -25.29
C GLY A 133 9.13 -0.94 -25.19
N TYR A 134 8.65 -0.43 -24.05
CA TYR A 134 7.25 -0.08 -23.81
C TYR A 134 7.04 1.43 -23.68
N CYS A 135 8.00 2.14 -23.07
CA CYS A 135 7.91 3.55 -22.69
C CYS A 135 9.20 4.34 -23.01
N ASP A 136 9.63 4.26 -24.26
CA ASP A 136 10.91 4.86 -24.70
C ASP A 136 10.80 6.34 -25.06
N GLY A 137 9.62 6.80 -25.49
CA GLY A 137 9.40 8.14 -26.03
C GLY A 137 8.27 8.92 -25.34
N PRO A 138 8.21 10.24 -25.53
CA PRO A 138 7.03 11.02 -25.20
C PRO A 138 5.79 10.54 -26.00
N PRO A 139 4.58 10.64 -25.43
CA PRO A 139 4.28 11.22 -24.13
C PRO A 139 4.54 10.25 -22.96
N CYS A 140 4.83 8.96 -23.20
CA CYS A 140 4.98 7.97 -22.14
C CYS A 140 5.99 8.37 -21.06
N SER A 141 7.19 8.78 -21.50
CA SER A 141 8.31 9.06 -20.61
C SER A 141 8.19 10.38 -19.85
N THR A 142 7.43 11.35 -20.37
CA THR A 142 7.41 12.73 -19.84
C THR A 142 6.05 13.16 -19.29
N SER A 143 4.96 12.51 -19.68
CA SER A 143 3.62 12.92 -19.28
C SER A 143 3.29 12.46 -17.88
N SER A 144 2.81 13.39 -17.04
CA SER A 144 2.18 13.07 -15.76
C SER A 144 0.81 12.41 -15.91
N LYS A 145 0.27 12.33 -17.15
CA LYS A 145 -1.00 11.65 -17.46
C LYS A 145 -0.80 10.21 -17.96
N ALA A 146 0.43 9.70 -17.99
CA ALA A 146 0.67 8.30 -18.33
C ALA A 146 0.31 7.42 -17.12
N GLU A 147 -0.76 6.63 -17.24
CA GLU A 147 -1.34 5.94 -16.08
C GLU A 147 -0.54 4.71 -15.61
N TRP A 148 0.51 4.29 -16.33
CA TRP A 148 1.50 3.35 -15.77
C TRP A 148 2.11 3.90 -14.46
N ARG A 149 2.15 5.23 -14.28
CA ARG A 149 2.62 5.89 -13.05
C ARG A 149 1.74 5.60 -11.83
N GLU A 150 0.46 5.32 -12.03
CA GLU A 150 -0.46 4.91 -10.97
C GLU A 150 -0.18 3.48 -10.48
N MET A 151 0.60 2.70 -11.23
CA MET A 151 1.05 1.35 -10.87
C MET A 151 2.34 1.35 -10.04
N VAL A 152 2.87 2.52 -9.66
CA VAL A 152 4.14 2.62 -8.92
C VAL A 152 3.96 3.45 -7.66
N ALA A 153 4.30 2.88 -6.50
CA ALA A 153 4.25 3.55 -5.21
C ALA A 153 2.87 4.17 -4.88
N ALA A 154 1.79 3.40 -5.10
CA ALA A 154 0.42 3.84 -4.90
C ALA A 154 0.14 4.28 -3.46
N THR A 155 0.81 3.70 -2.45
CA THR A 155 0.66 4.13 -1.05
C THR A 155 1.21 5.53 -0.79
N LEU A 156 1.99 6.13 -1.69
CA LEU A 156 2.39 7.54 -1.52
C LEU A 156 1.22 8.50 -1.73
N ILE A 157 0.21 8.11 -2.52
CA ILE A 157 -0.90 8.99 -2.91
C ILE A 157 -2.25 8.60 -2.31
N ARG A 158 -2.42 7.35 -1.85
CA ARG A 158 -3.69 6.87 -1.29
C ARG A 158 -3.56 5.62 -0.43
N SER A 159 -4.51 5.45 0.49
CA SER A 159 -4.74 4.17 1.16
C SER A 159 -5.49 3.19 0.24
N MET A 160 -5.44 1.92 0.57
CA MET A 160 -6.17 0.88 -0.16
C MET A 160 -6.47 -0.34 0.72
N TYR A 161 -7.53 -1.05 0.34
CA TYR A 161 -7.90 -2.35 0.92
C TYR A 161 -7.72 -3.43 -0.14
N ILE A 162 -7.26 -4.61 0.26
CA ILE A 162 -7.24 -5.79 -0.61
C ILE A 162 -8.14 -6.85 0.03
N PHE A 163 -9.26 -7.13 -0.63
CA PHE A 163 -10.17 -8.20 -0.25
C PHE A 163 -9.66 -9.48 -0.90
N VAL A 164 -9.34 -10.51 -0.12
CA VAL A 164 -8.60 -11.70 -0.59
C VAL A 164 -9.37 -12.97 -0.25
N ILE A 165 -9.39 -13.92 -1.19
CA ILE A 165 -9.86 -15.29 -0.99
C ILE A 165 -8.88 -16.28 -1.63
N ASP A 166 -8.88 -17.51 -1.15
CA ASP A 166 -8.03 -18.59 -1.64
C ASP A 166 -8.45 -19.07 -3.04
N THR A 167 -7.46 -19.41 -3.86
CA THR A 167 -7.51 -20.02 -5.19
C THR A 167 -6.57 -21.23 -5.27
N THR A 168 -6.71 -22.00 -6.35
CA THR A 168 -5.83 -23.14 -6.67
C THR A 168 -4.78 -22.77 -7.72
N VAL A 169 -3.68 -23.52 -7.75
CA VAL A 169 -2.61 -23.33 -8.75
C VAL A 169 -3.15 -23.57 -10.17
N GLU A 170 -4.09 -24.50 -10.32
CA GLU A 170 -4.74 -24.83 -11.58
C GLU A 170 -5.54 -23.65 -12.13
N GLN A 171 -6.33 -22.98 -11.27
CA GLN A 171 -7.05 -21.77 -11.65
C GLN A 171 -6.09 -20.64 -12.08
N ASP A 172 -4.98 -20.46 -11.35
CA ASP A 172 -3.97 -19.45 -11.73
C ASP A 172 -3.31 -19.75 -13.08
N LYS A 173 -3.01 -21.02 -13.36
CA LYS A 173 -2.47 -21.46 -14.65
C LYS A 173 -3.46 -21.22 -15.79
N GLU A 174 -4.75 -21.46 -15.57
CA GLU A 174 -5.79 -21.21 -16.55
C GLU A 174 -5.92 -19.72 -16.87
N LEU A 175 -5.92 -18.85 -15.84
CA LEU A 175 -5.92 -17.40 -16.04
C LEU A 175 -4.68 -16.96 -16.83
N ILE A 176 -3.49 -17.45 -16.47
CA ILE A 176 -2.24 -17.14 -17.17
C ILE A 176 -2.35 -17.52 -18.65
N ALA A 177 -2.82 -18.74 -18.95
CA ALA A 177 -2.97 -19.20 -20.32
C ALA A 177 -3.96 -18.35 -21.11
N GLN A 178 -5.09 -17.97 -20.51
CA GLN A 178 -6.12 -17.13 -21.13
C GLN A 178 -5.57 -15.74 -21.48
N PHE A 179 -4.93 -15.06 -20.53
CA PHE A 179 -4.45 -13.69 -20.71
C PHE A 179 -3.21 -13.61 -21.61
N ASN A 180 -2.31 -14.60 -21.56
CA ASN A 180 -1.14 -14.63 -22.45
C ASN A 180 -1.46 -15.02 -23.90
N SER A 181 -2.61 -15.68 -24.14
CA SER A 181 -3.04 -16.06 -25.50
C SER A 181 -3.95 -15.03 -26.18
N SER A 182 -4.53 -14.11 -25.41
CA SER A 182 -5.43 -13.08 -25.93
C SER A 182 -4.69 -11.79 -26.27
N PRO A 183 -5.10 -11.05 -27.32
CA PRO A 183 -4.56 -9.72 -27.59
C PRO A 183 -4.83 -8.76 -26.41
N ASN A 184 -3.78 -8.11 -25.88
CA ASN A 184 -3.89 -7.11 -24.84
C ASN A 184 -4.19 -5.73 -25.46
N GLU A 185 -5.43 -5.51 -25.90
CA GLU A 185 -5.86 -4.29 -26.59
C GLU A 185 -6.87 -3.48 -25.78
N ASN A 186 -6.57 -2.19 -25.58
CA ASN A 186 -7.39 -1.32 -24.77
C ASN A 186 -8.70 -0.93 -25.45
N HIS A 187 -9.81 -1.17 -24.75
CA HIS A 187 -11.15 -0.76 -25.14
C HIS A 187 -11.85 0.04 -24.03
N PHE A 188 -11.08 0.80 -23.25
CA PHE A 188 -11.60 1.51 -22.07
C PHE A 188 -12.76 2.45 -22.42
N ASN A 189 -13.80 2.37 -21.61
CA ASN A 189 -14.92 3.31 -21.54
C ASN A 189 -15.33 3.47 -20.07
N GLY A 190 -15.31 4.70 -19.56
CA GLY A 190 -15.57 4.97 -18.13
C GLY A 190 -16.91 4.45 -17.61
N PHE A 191 -17.93 4.32 -18.47
CA PHE A 191 -19.26 3.86 -18.09
C PHE A 191 -19.45 2.34 -18.29
N THR A 192 -18.96 1.79 -19.41
CA THR A 192 -19.25 0.39 -19.82
C THR A 192 -18.06 -0.56 -19.80
N ARG A 193 -16.82 -0.07 -19.86
CA ARG A 193 -15.57 -0.86 -19.92
C ARG A 193 -14.47 -0.16 -19.12
N ASN A 194 -14.61 -0.13 -17.81
CA ASN A 194 -13.70 0.54 -16.89
C ASN A 194 -12.93 -0.46 -16.00
N CYS A 195 -12.10 0.06 -15.09
CA CYS A 195 -11.31 -0.72 -14.16
C CYS A 195 -12.14 -1.71 -13.32
N ALA A 196 -13.37 -1.35 -12.94
CA ALA A 196 -14.26 -2.22 -12.16
C ALA A 196 -14.87 -3.33 -13.01
N THR A 197 -15.23 -3.06 -14.26
CA THR A 197 -15.67 -4.12 -15.19
C THR A 197 -14.53 -5.09 -15.53
N PHE A 198 -13.31 -4.58 -15.67
CA PHE A 198 -12.11 -5.40 -15.86
C PHE A 198 -11.87 -6.32 -14.66
N THR A 199 -11.85 -5.74 -13.45
CA THR A 199 -11.66 -6.48 -12.20
C THR A 199 -12.75 -7.53 -12.01
N LYS A 200 -14.02 -7.15 -12.25
CA LYS A 200 -15.15 -8.09 -12.24
C LYS A 200 -14.95 -9.26 -13.20
N ARG A 201 -14.48 -9.01 -14.42
CA ARG A 201 -14.23 -10.06 -15.42
C ARG A 201 -13.17 -11.04 -14.92
N VAL A 202 -12.05 -10.54 -14.41
CA VAL A 202 -10.95 -11.38 -13.90
C VAL A 202 -11.41 -12.22 -12.71
N ILE A 203 -12.04 -11.60 -11.71
CA ILE A 203 -12.52 -12.30 -10.51
C ILE A 203 -13.55 -13.38 -10.88
N ASN A 204 -14.47 -13.08 -11.80
CA ASN A 204 -15.49 -14.03 -12.21
C ASN A 204 -14.98 -15.17 -13.10
N THR A 205 -13.73 -15.10 -13.61
CA THR A 205 -13.05 -16.27 -14.19
C THR A 205 -12.76 -17.32 -13.12
N TYR A 206 -12.34 -16.88 -11.92
CA TYR A 206 -12.10 -17.79 -10.79
C TYR A 206 -13.40 -18.25 -10.14
N PHE A 207 -14.30 -17.30 -9.86
CA PHE A 207 -15.50 -17.51 -9.07
C PHE A 207 -16.69 -16.82 -9.73
N PRO A 208 -17.48 -17.56 -10.54
CA PRO A 208 -18.64 -16.99 -11.21
C PRO A 208 -19.57 -16.27 -10.23
N HIS A 209 -19.93 -15.04 -10.57
CA HIS A 209 -20.80 -14.15 -9.78
C HIS A 209 -20.25 -13.67 -8.43
N ALA A 210 -18.98 -13.87 -8.13
CA ALA A 210 -18.36 -13.33 -6.91
C ALA A 210 -18.28 -11.79 -6.95
N ALA A 211 -18.06 -11.20 -8.13
CA ALA A 211 -18.11 -9.76 -8.33
C ALA A 211 -19.32 -9.35 -9.20
N SER A 212 -20.11 -8.39 -8.70
CA SER A 212 -21.30 -7.88 -9.36
C SER A 212 -21.41 -6.36 -9.28
N ALA A 213 -22.11 -5.77 -10.25
CA ALA A 213 -22.46 -4.36 -10.22
C ALA A 213 -23.60 -4.09 -9.23
N ASP A 214 -23.70 -2.85 -8.74
CA ASP A 214 -24.87 -2.34 -8.03
C ASP A 214 -25.55 -1.28 -8.89
N HIS A 215 -26.34 -1.72 -9.87
CA HIS A 215 -26.93 -0.83 -10.86
C HIS A 215 -27.84 0.24 -10.25
N ILE A 216 -28.40 0.01 -9.06
CA ILE A 216 -29.28 0.97 -8.39
C ILE A 216 -28.45 2.09 -7.76
N ASN A 217 -27.43 1.74 -6.95
CA ASN A 217 -26.62 2.75 -6.27
C ASN A 217 -25.58 3.42 -7.14
N ASP A 218 -25.24 2.81 -8.26
CA ASP A 218 -24.21 3.30 -9.18
C ASP A 218 -24.77 3.75 -10.54
N PHE A 219 -26.08 4.01 -10.61
CA PHE A 219 -26.73 4.57 -11.81
C PHE A 219 -26.43 3.77 -13.09
N GLY A 220 -26.48 2.44 -12.97
CA GLY A 220 -26.20 1.49 -14.05
C GLY A 220 -24.72 1.16 -14.27
N MET A 221 -23.79 1.90 -13.66
CA MET A 221 -22.35 1.64 -13.78
C MET A 221 -21.89 0.47 -12.91
N THR A 222 -20.80 -0.18 -13.32
CA THR A 222 -20.02 -1.03 -12.40
C THR A 222 -18.95 -0.17 -11.75
N THR A 223 -18.96 -0.06 -10.42
CA THR A 223 -17.98 0.75 -9.66
C THR A 223 -17.06 -0.12 -8.81
N PRO A 224 -15.87 0.40 -8.43
CA PRO A 224 -14.95 -0.28 -7.52
C PRO A 224 -15.60 -0.72 -6.21
N LYS A 225 -16.45 0.13 -5.62
CA LYS A 225 -17.11 -0.17 -4.33
C LYS A 225 -18.12 -1.31 -4.45
N ALA A 226 -18.91 -1.36 -5.54
CA ALA A 226 -19.90 -2.41 -5.74
C ALA A 226 -19.27 -3.78 -5.93
N ILE A 227 -18.18 -3.87 -6.70
CA ILE A 227 -17.48 -5.14 -6.90
C ILE A 227 -16.78 -5.61 -5.62
N ALA A 228 -16.20 -4.68 -4.85
CA ALA A 228 -15.61 -5.01 -3.54
C ALA A 228 -16.68 -5.49 -2.55
N ARG A 229 -17.85 -4.84 -2.49
CA ARG A 229 -18.97 -5.26 -1.64
C ARG A 229 -19.47 -6.65 -1.97
N SER A 230 -19.75 -6.90 -3.26
CA SER A 230 -20.25 -8.21 -3.70
C SER A 230 -19.23 -9.32 -3.45
N PHE A 231 -17.95 -9.04 -3.67
CA PHE A 231 -16.86 -9.96 -3.41
C PHE A 231 -16.67 -10.27 -1.93
N ALA A 232 -16.73 -9.24 -1.06
CA ALA A 232 -16.70 -9.44 0.39
C ALA A 232 -17.89 -10.30 0.86
N HIS A 233 -19.11 -10.01 0.38
CA HIS A 233 -20.27 -10.84 0.67
C HIS A 233 -20.11 -12.28 0.16
N TYR A 234 -19.49 -12.47 -1.00
CA TYR A 234 -19.20 -13.80 -1.53
C TYR A 234 -18.22 -14.54 -0.61
N GLY A 235 -17.10 -13.92 -0.23
CA GLY A 235 -16.11 -14.50 0.68
C GLY A 235 -16.71 -14.89 2.04
N VAL A 236 -17.51 -14.01 2.64
CA VAL A 236 -18.18 -14.29 3.93
C VAL A 236 -19.18 -15.45 3.84
N ARG A 237 -19.83 -15.66 2.69
CA ARG A 237 -20.76 -16.78 2.47
C ARG A 237 -20.06 -18.11 2.18
N ASN A 238 -18.79 -18.09 1.79
CA ASN A 238 -17.99 -19.25 1.40
C ASN A 238 -16.75 -19.33 2.31
N PRO A 239 -16.93 -19.72 3.59
CA PRO A 239 -15.86 -19.68 4.60
C PRO A 239 -14.67 -20.56 4.25
N GLU A 240 -14.84 -21.59 3.42
CA GLU A 240 -13.77 -22.45 2.91
C GLU A 240 -12.72 -21.69 2.08
N LEU A 241 -13.08 -20.53 1.54
CA LEU A 241 -12.21 -19.68 0.73
C LEU A 241 -11.35 -18.73 1.58
N ASN A 242 -11.39 -18.84 2.92
CA ASN A 242 -10.54 -18.09 3.86
C ASN A 242 -10.50 -16.57 3.58
N PHE A 243 -11.69 -15.97 3.49
CA PHE A 243 -11.84 -14.54 3.23
C PHE A 243 -11.15 -13.68 4.29
N ARG A 244 -10.36 -12.72 3.80
CA ARG A 244 -9.60 -11.77 4.62
C ARG A 244 -9.39 -10.45 3.90
N VAL A 245 -9.04 -9.43 4.66
CA VAL A 245 -8.85 -8.06 4.16
C VAL A 245 -7.51 -7.54 4.63
N LEU A 246 -6.70 -7.08 3.69
CA LEU A 246 -5.44 -6.37 3.94
C LEU A 246 -5.71 -4.86 3.85
N HIS A 247 -5.01 -4.07 4.67
CA HIS A 247 -5.05 -2.62 4.61
C HIS A 247 -3.65 -2.04 4.46
N PHE A 248 -3.47 -1.16 3.47
CA PHE A 248 -2.24 -0.41 3.27
C PHE A 248 -2.58 1.07 3.32
N ALA A 249 -2.07 1.76 4.35
CA ALA A 249 -2.35 3.17 4.54
C ALA A 249 -1.48 4.04 3.61
N GLN A 250 -1.98 5.23 3.32
CA GLN A 250 -1.19 6.24 2.64
C GLN A 250 0.01 6.66 3.52
N VAL A 251 1.21 6.64 2.94
CA VAL A 251 2.43 7.11 3.60
C VAL A 251 2.31 8.60 3.97
N PRO A 252 2.42 8.97 5.26
CA PRO A 252 2.44 10.36 5.71
C PRO A 252 3.41 11.24 4.90
N GLY A 253 2.93 12.39 4.46
CA GLY A 253 3.68 13.18 3.48
C GLY A 253 3.24 14.62 3.29
N THR A 254 3.73 15.22 2.22
CA THR A 254 3.23 16.49 1.67
C THR A 254 2.08 16.31 0.68
N ILE A 255 1.78 15.06 0.30
CA ILE A 255 0.63 14.73 -0.54
C ILE A 255 -0.62 14.72 0.35
N LYS A 256 -1.73 15.25 -0.18
CA LYS A 256 -3.00 15.30 0.55
C LYS A 256 -3.48 13.87 0.86
N PRO A 257 -4.05 13.60 2.05
CA PRO A 257 -4.68 12.32 2.35
C PRO A 257 -5.80 11.96 1.36
N SER A 258 -5.91 10.67 1.03
CA SER A 258 -7.02 10.10 0.27
C SER A 258 -8.33 10.14 1.06
N ASN A 259 -9.44 9.92 0.34
CA ASN A 259 -10.78 9.89 0.91
C ASN A 259 -11.42 8.53 0.69
N GLU A 260 -12.30 8.14 1.63
CA GLU A 260 -13.10 6.92 1.51
C GLU A 260 -13.82 6.81 0.16
N VAL A 261 -13.89 5.58 -0.35
CA VAL A 261 -14.62 5.29 -1.59
C VAL A 261 -16.13 5.40 -1.39
N ARG A 262 -16.79 6.02 -2.36
CA ARG A 262 -18.24 6.21 -2.39
C ARG A 262 -18.86 5.58 -3.63
N SER A 263 -20.06 5.03 -3.44
CA SER A 263 -21.00 4.70 -4.52
C SER A 263 -21.59 5.97 -5.12
N GLY A 264 -22.27 5.84 -6.27
CA GLY A 264 -22.90 6.97 -6.94
C GLY A 264 -23.88 7.75 -6.05
N THR A 265 -24.78 7.05 -5.37
CA THR A 265 -25.77 7.65 -4.45
C THR A 265 -25.12 8.29 -3.22
N GLU A 266 -24.05 7.68 -2.67
CA GLU A 266 -23.29 8.27 -1.57
C GLU A 266 -22.60 9.57 -2.00
N GLN A 267 -22.00 9.60 -3.19
CA GLN A 267 -21.34 10.80 -3.69
C GLN A 267 -22.33 11.94 -3.95
N LEU A 268 -23.51 11.61 -4.50
CA LEU A 268 -24.58 12.57 -4.74
C LEU A 268 -25.06 13.24 -3.44
N TYR A 269 -25.16 12.47 -2.35
CA TYR A 269 -25.55 12.99 -1.04
C TYR A 269 -24.45 13.84 -0.37
N HIS A 270 -23.18 13.43 -0.45
CA HIS A 270 -22.08 14.12 0.24
C HIS A 270 -21.51 15.32 -0.54
N SER A 271 -21.70 15.38 -1.85
CA SER A 271 -21.18 16.46 -2.68
C SER A 271 -22.17 17.62 -2.78
N LYS A 272 -21.88 18.74 -2.11
CA LYS A 272 -22.66 19.99 -2.26
C LYS A 272 -22.80 20.42 -3.72
N LYS A 273 -21.79 20.13 -4.56
CA LYS A 273 -21.78 20.46 -5.98
C LYS A 273 -22.78 19.65 -6.81
N LEU A 274 -23.14 18.45 -6.36
CA LEU A 274 -24.12 17.60 -7.03
C LEU A 274 -25.51 17.73 -6.38
N LEU A 275 -25.55 17.81 -5.05
CA LEU A 275 -26.79 17.91 -4.27
C LEU A 275 -27.56 19.22 -4.55
N ILE A 276 -26.87 20.37 -4.61
CA ILE A 276 -27.54 21.67 -4.81
C ILE A 276 -28.23 21.75 -6.18
N PRO A 277 -27.57 21.43 -7.32
CA PRO A 277 -28.27 21.35 -8.60
C PRO A 277 -29.42 20.34 -8.60
N MET A 278 -29.24 19.18 -7.96
CA MET A 278 -30.30 18.16 -7.89
C MET A 278 -31.54 18.67 -7.13
N LEU A 279 -31.34 19.37 -6.01
CA LEU A 279 -32.42 20.00 -5.24
C LEU A 279 -33.18 21.08 -6.03
N ILE A 280 -32.54 21.71 -7.02
CA ILE A 280 -33.14 22.79 -7.83
C ILE A 280 -33.82 22.22 -9.09
N PHE A 281 -33.23 21.22 -9.73
CA PHE A 281 -33.61 20.77 -11.07
C PHE A 281 -34.17 19.33 -11.15
N ALA A 282 -34.02 18.53 -10.09
CA ALA A 282 -34.41 17.11 -10.04
C ALA A 282 -34.91 16.71 -8.63
N ASP A 283 -35.72 17.56 -8.01
CA ASP A 283 -36.26 17.40 -6.66
C ASP A 283 -37.15 16.15 -6.52
N TYR A 284 -37.81 15.72 -7.60
CA TYR A 284 -38.64 14.52 -7.65
C TYR A 284 -37.85 13.19 -7.63
N GLU A 285 -36.59 13.17 -8.06
CA GLU A 285 -35.71 11.99 -8.00
C GLU A 285 -35.05 11.83 -6.62
N LEU A 286 -35.02 12.90 -5.84
CA LEU A 286 -34.33 12.97 -4.55
C LEU A 286 -34.88 11.96 -3.51
N PRO A 287 -36.21 11.75 -3.37
CA PRO A 287 -36.75 10.73 -2.49
C PRO A 287 -36.30 9.31 -2.85
N ALA A 288 -36.21 8.99 -4.15
CA ALA A 288 -35.76 7.66 -4.60
C ALA A 288 -34.27 7.44 -4.33
N VAL A 289 -33.43 8.45 -4.62
CA VAL A 289 -31.99 8.43 -4.29
C VAL A 289 -31.77 8.33 -2.78
N ALA A 290 -32.50 9.12 -1.99
CA ALA A 290 -32.41 9.11 -0.53
C ALA A 290 -32.88 7.76 0.06
N ALA A 291 -33.97 7.20 -0.46
CA ALA A 291 -34.44 5.87 -0.08
C ALA A 291 -33.41 4.80 -0.42
N SER A 292 -32.84 4.80 -1.63
CA SER A 292 -31.78 3.87 -2.02
C SER A 292 -30.55 3.97 -1.11
N TYR A 293 -30.10 5.20 -0.83
CA TYR A 293 -28.97 5.47 0.06
C TYR A 293 -29.20 4.96 1.49
N LEU A 294 -30.44 5.05 2.00
CA LEU A 294 -30.79 4.57 3.34
C LEU A 294 -31.02 3.05 3.41
N LEU A 295 -31.58 2.45 2.37
CA LEU A 295 -32.05 1.05 2.39
C LEU A 295 -30.97 0.04 1.99
N THR A 296 -30.02 0.41 1.14
CA THR A 296 -29.12 -0.58 0.50
C THR A 296 -27.84 -0.88 1.28
N GLY A 297 -27.71 -0.33 2.49
CA GLY A 297 -26.60 -0.60 3.40
C GLY A 297 -25.29 0.05 2.96
N ARG A 298 -24.59 0.63 3.94
CA ARG A 298 -23.30 1.30 3.71
C ARG A 298 -22.18 0.28 3.83
N PHE A 299 -21.79 -0.33 2.71
CA PHE A 299 -20.53 -1.05 2.65
C PHE A 299 -19.40 -0.09 3.02
N ASN A 300 -18.62 -0.45 4.03
CA ASN A 300 -17.49 0.34 4.48
C ASN A 300 -16.26 -0.60 4.51
N PRO A 301 -15.26 -0.35 3.64
CA PRO A 301 -14.05 -1.18 3.58
C PRO A 301 -13.33 -1.31 4.92
N GLU A 302 -13.21 -0.22 5.67
CA GLU A 302 -12.59 -0.21 7.01
C GLU A 302 -13.34 -1.13 7.97
N ARG A 303 -14.68 -1.14 7.93
CA ARG A 303 -15.47 -2.05 8.79
C ARG A 303 -15.30 -3.51 8.40
N GLU A 304 -15.05 -3.82 7.14
CA GLU A 304 -14.79 -5.19 6.71
C GLU A 304 -13.36 -5.62 7.08
N PHE A 305 -12.40 -4.71 6.98
CA PHE A 305 -11.06 -4.89 7.56
C PHE A 305 -11.11 -5.13 9.07
N GLU A 306 -11.91 -4.36 9.80
CA GLU A 306 -12.14 -4.54 11.25
C GLU A 306 -12.78 -5.89 11.63
N LYS A 307 -13.42 -6.60 10.70
CA LYS A 307 -14.01 -7.92 10.98
C LYS A 307 -13.14 -9.08 10.53
N HIS A 308 -12.39 -8.87 9.45
CA HIS A 308 -11.61 -9.89 8.75
C HIS A 308 -10.17 -9.43 8.48
N PRO A 309 -9.44 -8.95 9.50
CA PRO A 309 -8.10 -8.41 9.27
C PRO A 309 -7.14 -9.52 8.88
N ALA A 310 -6.18 -9.19 8.03
CA ALA A 310 -4.99 -10.00 7.80
C ALA A 310 -3.77 -9.11 7.61
N GLU A 311 -2.61 -9.66 7.94
CA GLU A 311 -1.31 -9.08 7.63
C GLU A 311 -0.83 -9.52 6.25
N GLU A 312 0.13 -8.78 5.70
CA GLU A 312 0.84 -9.17 4.49
C GLU A 312 1.44 -10.57 4.68
N ALA A 313 1.05 -11.51 3.81
CA ALA A 313 1.37 -12.92 3.95
C ALA A 313 2.85 -13.19 3.63
N ASN A 314 3.74 -12.95 4.60
CA ASN A 314 5.05 -13.60 4.64
C ASN A 314 4.96 -15.02 5.24
N ASN A 315 3.76 -15.52 5.55
CA ASN A 315 3.59 -16.85 6.12
C ASN A 315 2.38 -17.60 5.54
N PRO A 316 2.59 -18.64 4.70
CA PRO A 316 1.53 -19.35 3.98
C PRO A 316 0.70 -20.33 4.83
N ASP A 317 0.93 -20.44 6.15
CA ASP A 317 0.42 -21.57 6.95
C ASP A 317 -0.69 -21.23 7.97
N ALA A 318 -1.45 -20.16 7.74
CA ALA A 318 -2.51 -19.75 8.65
C ALA A 318 -3.88 -20.36 8.31
N ARG A 319 -4.08 -21.67 8.55
CA ARG A 319 -5.43 -22.15 8.93
C ARG A 319 -5.63 -21.73 10.38
N ARG A 320 -6.52 -20.77 10.66
CA ARG A 320 -6.72 -20.29 12.03
C ARG A 320 -8.14 -20.60 12.55
N PRO A 321 -8.26 -21.26 13.72
CA PRO A 321 -9.54 -21.51 14.37
C PRO A 321 -10.22 -20.21 14.85
N GLU A 322 -11.55 -20.20 14.90
CA GLU A 322 -12.39 -19.05 15.31
C GLU A 322 -12.05 -18.47 16.71
N GLU A 323 -11.47 -19.26 17.63
CA GLU A 323 -11.08 -18.77 18.98
C GLU A 323 -9.81 -17.90 18.98
N ALA A 324 -9.01 -17.91 17.91
CA ALA A 324 -7.85 -17.02 17.74
C ALA A 324 -8.25 -15.62 17.21
N HIS A 325 -9.47 -15.47 16.70
CA HIS A 325 -9.92 -14.30 15.94
C HIS A 325 -9.91 -13.01 16.75
N GLY A 326 -10.26 -13.06 18.04
CA GLY A 326 -10.30 -11.88 18.91
C GLY A 326 -8.91 -11.35 19.31
N LYS A 327 -7.91 -12.23 19.45
CA LYS A 327 -6.52 -11.85 19.74
C LYS A 327 -5.80 -11.36 18.48
N GLU A 328 -6.08 -12.01 17.35
CA GLU A 328 -5.56 -11.62 16.04
C GLU A 328 -6.11 -10.26 15.60
N LEU A 329 -7.39 -10.00 15.82
CA LEU A 329 -8.01 -8.70 15.54
C LEU A 329 -7.33 -7.54 16.28
N ALA A 330 -7.10 -7.72 17.58
CA ALA A 330 -6.39 -6.72 18.38
C ALA A 330 -4.94 -6.55 17.92
N HIS A 331 -4.28 -7.64 17.51
CA HIS A 331 -2.90 -7.60 17.03
C HIS A 331 -2.73 -6.79 15.75
N VAL A 332 -3.64 -6.95 14.76
CA VAL A 332 -3.49 -6.28 13.46
C VAL A 332 -3.93 -4.81 13.50
N ILE A 333 -5.00 -4.49 14.23
CA ILE A 333 -5.62 -3.14 14.20
C ILE A 333 -5.18 -2.27 15.37
N GLY A 334 -4.89 -2.90 16.50
CA GLY A 334 -4.66 -2.22 17.76
C GLY A 334 -5.94 -1.71 18.42
N THR A 335 -5.92 -1.72 19.75
CA THR A 335 -7.00 -1.25 20.62
C THR A 335 -6.98 0.27 20.77
N SER A 336 -8.12 0.86 21.17
CA SER A 336 -8.19 2.30 21.44
C SER A 336 -7.20 2.72 22.54
N GLU A 337 -6.98 1.84 23.51
CA GLU A 337 -6.07 1.99 24.63
C GLU A 337 -4.61 2.05 24.16
N GLU A 338 -4.20 1.16 23.26
CA GLU A 338 -2.85 1.15 22.67
C GLU A 338 -2.58 2.43 21.88
N TRP A 339 -3.48 2.83 20.99
CA TRP A 339 -3.35 4.08 20.23
C TRP A 339 -3.26 5.31 21.15
N LYS A 340 -4.06 5.35 22.23
CA LYS A 340 -3.99 6.42 23.23
C LYS A 340 -2.67 6.41 24.01
N ARG A 341 -2.13 5.22 24.32
CA ARG A 341 -0.83 5.06 24.99
C ARG A 341 0.28 5.63 24.12
N TYR A 342 0.38 5.23 22.86
CA TYR A 342 1.37 5.78 21.92
C TYR A 342 1.22 7.30 21.74
N GLY A 343 -0.02 7.81 21.70
CA GLY A 343 -0.29 9.24 21.69
C GLY A 343 0.31 9.98 22.91
N LYS A 344 0.17 9.42 24.11
CA LYS A 344 0.76 9.99 25.34
C LYS A 344 2.28 9.92 25.33
N GLU A 345 2.84 8.76 24.96
CA GLU A 345 4.29 8.58 24.87
C GLU A 345 4.91 9.55 23.85
N LEU A 346 4.29 9.72 22.68
CA LEU A 346 4.77 10.67 21.68
C LEU A 346 4.77 12.11 22.21
N ASN A 347 3.74 12.51 22.96
CA ASN A 347 3.70 13.85 23.57
C ASN A 347 4.87 14.06 24.53
N SER A 348 5.21 13.06 25.37
CA SER A 348 6.40 13.10 26.23
C SER A 348 7.69 13.28 25.41
N LEU A 349 7.85 12.52 24.31
CA LEU A 349 9.01 12.63 23.44
C LEU A 349 9.14 14.00 22.76
N LEU A 350 8.01 14.63 22.43
CA LEU A 350 7.97 15.97 21.83
C LEU A 350 8.31 17.07 22.85
N GLU A 351 8.02 16.86 24.14
CA GLU A 351 8.38 17.77 25.23
C GLU A 351 9.87 17.66 25.62
N GLU A 352 10.44 16.46 25.58
CA GLU A 352 11.85 16.19 25.90
C GLU A 352 12.86 16.62 24.81
N ARG A 353 12.38 17.05 23.64
CA ARG A 353 13.26 17.29 22.49
C ARG A 353 14.16 18.52 22.68
N VAL A 354 15.44 18.36 22.35
CA VAL A 354 16.35 19.49 22.12
C VAL A 354 16.13 19.99 20.67
N PRO A 355 15.96 21.30 20.43
CA PRO A 355 15.81 21.83 19.08
C PRO A 355 17.02 21.51 18.18
N THR A 356 16.78 21.06 16.95
CA THR A 356 17.83 20.76 15.97
C THR A 356 18.43 22.06 15.41
N GLU A 357 19.74 22.26 15.52
CA GLU A 357 20.43 23.47 15.03
C GLU A 357 20.54 23.55 13.49
N ILE A 358 20.37 22.41 12.81
CA ILE A 358 20.63 22.25 11.36
C ILE A 358 19.63 23.04 10.51
N ILE A 359 18.41 23.27 11.01
CA ILE A 359 17.41 24.10 10.35
C ILE A 359 17.30 25.36 11.21
N ALA A 360 17.81 26.49 10.69
CA ALA A 360 17.96 27.77 11.39
C ALA A 360 16.65 28.43 11.90
N GLU A 361 15.55 27.70 11.95
CA GLU A 361 14.32 28.10 12.61
C GLU A 361 13.83 26.94 13.48
N GLN A 362 13.56 27.24 14.76
CA GLN A 362 12.85 26.41 15.74
C GLN A 362 11.44 26.04 15.23
N ARG A 363 11.35 25.31 14.13
CA ARG A 363 10.08 25.04 13.47
C ARG A 363 9.38 23.89 14.18
N ASP A 364 8.07 24.08 14.31
CA ASP A 364 7.13 23.06 14.74
C ASP A 364 7.39 21.75 13.98
N VAL A 365 7.52 20.63 14.72
CA VAL A 365 7.68 19.28 14.16
C VAL A 365 6.66 19.08 13.05
N GLN A 366 5.42 19.55 13.22
CA GLN A 366 4.32 19.41 12.26
C GLN A 366 4.63 19.91 10.84
N HIS A 367 5.53 20.89 10.70
CA HIS A 367 5.91 21.47 9.40
C HIS A 367 7.28 21.05 8.90
N LEU A 368 8.00 20.20 9.65
CA LEU A 368 9.37 19.78 9.33
C LEU A 368 9.48 19.18 7.94
N PHE A 369 8.73 18.11 7.64
CA PHE A 369 8.87 17.44 6.35
C PHE A 369 8.41 18.31 5.17
N LYS A 370 7.41 19.17 5.38
CA LYS A 370 6.99 20.15 4.36
C LYS A 370 8.12 21.12 4.02
N HIS A 371 8.87 21.56 5.03
CA HIS A 371 10.04 22.41 4.80
C HIS A 371 11.16 21.64 4.10
N LEU A 372 11.50 20.44 4.58
CA LEU A 372 12.52 19.59 3.98
C LEU A 372 12.22 19.28 2.51
N ASN A 373 10.98 18.93 2.18
CA ASN A 373 10.57 18.72 0.80
C ASN A 373 10.69 19.99 -0.06
N LYS A 374 10.62 21.18 0.53
CA LYS A 374 10.80 22.47 -0.18
C LYS A 374 12.28 22.75 -0.46
N VAL A 375 13.15 22.62 0.54
CA VAL A 375 14.57 23.03 0.44
C VAL A 375 15.52 21.91 0.04
N GLY A 376 15.15 20.67 0.31
CA GLY A 376 15.94 19.49 0.02
C GLY A 376 15.71 18.93 -1.39
N THR A 377 16.69 18.15 -1.82
CA THR A 377 16.69 17.42 -3.09
C THR A 377 16.62 15.93 -2.76
N PRO A 378 15.50 15.24 -3.02
CA PRO A 378 15.45 13.81 -2.86
C PRO A 378 16.25 13.12 -3.97
N ARG A 379 16.86 11.98 -3.64
CA ARG A 379 17.50 11.06 -4.58
C ARG A 379 17.14 9.62 -4.23
N VAL A 380 17.25 8.73 -5.21
CA VAL A 380 17.05 7.29 -5.06
C VAL A 380 18.31 6.58 -5.54
N ASP A 381 18.78 5.58 -4.80
CA ASP A 381 19.89 4.74 -5.24
C ASP A 381 19.44 3.53 -6.08
N VAL A 382 20.39 2.67 -6.45
CA VAL A 382 20.14 1.54 -7.35
C VAL A 382 19.16 0.52 -6.73
N ASP A 383 19.23 0.35 -5.40
CA ASP A 383 18.42 -0.60 -4.65
C ASP A 383 17.04 -0.02 -4.31
N GLY A 384 16.85 1.28 -4.52
CA GLY A 384 15.59 1.98 -4.24
C GLY A 384 15.59 2.74 -2.92
N ALA A 385 16.72 2.81 -2.20
CA ALA A 385 16.80 3.56 -0.95
C ALA A 385 16.73 5.06 -1.25
N LEU A 386 15.80 5.73 -0.56
CA LEU A 386 15.56 7.15 -0.72
C LEU A 386 16.42 7.95 0.24
N TRP A 387 16.96 9.06 -0.24
CA TRP A 387 17.77 10.00 0.54
C TRP A 387 17.27 11.43 0.29
N MET A 388 17.42 12.30 1.28
CA MET A 388 17.21 13.73 1.15
C MET A 388 18.53 14.46 1.35
N GLU A 389 19.00 15.16 0.32
CA GLU A 389 20.14 16.07 0.41
C GLU A 389 19.68 17.47 0.79
N ILE A 390 20.36 18.09 1.76
CA ILE A 390 20.04 19.43 2.26
C ILE A 390 21.32 20.24 2.26
N ARG A 391 21.33 21.35 1.51
CA ARG A 391 22.46 22.28 1.48
C ARG A 391 22.40 23.20 2.69
N GLY A 392 23.32 23.01 3.63
CA GLY A 392 23.57 23.94 4.73
C GLY A 392 24.43 25.13 4.28
N LYS A 393 24.73 26.04 5.21
CA LYS A 393 25.58 27.22 4.95
C LYS A 393 27.04 26.85 4.65
N GLU A 394 27.55 25.81 5.32
CA GLU A 394 28.95 25.38 5.21
C GLU A 394 29.11 23.91 4.82
N GLN A 395 28.08 23.08 5.02
CA GLN A 395 28.11 21.65 4.74
C GLN A 395 26.79 21.15 4.13
N THR A 396 26.86 20.16 3.25
CA THR A 396 25.70 19.39 2.78
C THR A 396 25.42 18.26 3.76
N PHE A 397 24.19 18.17 4.22
CA PHE A 397 23.73 17.06 5.07
C PHE A 397 22.82 16.14 4.26
N GLU A 398 22.85 14.86 4.60
CA GLU A 398 21.94 13.87 4.03
C GLU A 398 21.16 13.15 5.13
N VAL A 399 19.95 12.72 4.83
CA VAL A 399 19.16 11.86 5.70
C VAL A 399 18.45 10.81 4.86
N GLY A 400 18.46 9.56 5.32
CA GLY A 400 17.70 8.49 4.70
C GLY A 400 16.19 8.77 4.79
N LEU A 401 15.40 8.27 3.84
CA LEU A 401 13.94 8.40 3.82
C LEU A 401 13.23 7.04 3.68
N SER A 402 13.98 5.95 3.66
CA SER A 402 13.49 4.58 3.59
C SER A 402 13.66 3.88 4.94
N ALA A 403 12.86 2.84 5.19
CA ALA A 403 12.90 2.09 6.45
C ALA A 403 14.30 1.52 6.77
N ASN A 404 15.04 1.07 5.76
CA ASN A 404 16.38 0.53 5.93
C ASN A 404 17.48 1.58 6.19
N ASN A 405 17.33 2.81 5.72
CA ASN A 405 18.43 3.78 5.67
C ASN A 405 18.22 5.05 6.52
N ILE A 406 17.02 5.27 7.08
CA ILE A 406 16.74 6.42 7.95
C ILE A 406 17.72 6.51 9.13
N LEU A 407 18.20 5.37 9.66
CA LEU A 407 19.24 5.32 10.70
C LEU A 407 20.63 4.88 10.18
N GLY A 408 20.81 4.87 8.86
CA GLY A 408 22.06 4.46 8.20
C GLY A 408 23.26 5.33 8.59
N GLN A 409 24.46 4.88 8.24
CA GLN A 409 25.71 5.53 8.62
C GLN A 409 25.82 6.99 8.12
N ASN A 410 25.37 7.25 6.89
CA ASN A 410 25.40 8.58 6.28
C ASN A 410 24.16 9.42 6.60
N SER A 411 23.20 8.88 7.36
CA SER A 411 21.97 9.58 7.71
C SER A 411 22.21 10.48 8.91
N ASN A 412 21.89 11.77 8.78
CA ASN A 412 21.99 12.72 9.87
C ASN A 412 21.06 12.30 11.03
N THR A 413 21.65 11.99 12.17
CA THR A 413 20.95 11.36 13.30
C THR A 413 19.89 12.28 13.92
N GLN A 414 20.19 13.57 14.13
CA GLN A 414 19.24 14.53 14.69
C GLN A 414 18.03 14.74 13.76
N LEU A 415 18.28 14.83 12.46
CA LEU A 415 17.22 14.99 11.46
C LEU A 415 16.37 13.73 11.33
N ALA A 416 17.00 12.54 11.35
CA ALA A 416 16.30 11.27 11.32
C ALA A 416 15.33 11.11 12.50
N TYR A 417 15.77 11.43 13.72
CA TYR A 417 14.91 11.41 14.91
C TYR A 417 13.73 12.38 14.78
N SER A 418 14.01 13.61 14.34
CA SER A 418 12.98 14.64 14.14
C SER A 418 11.93 14.24 13.09
N LEU A 419 12.39 13.59 12.00
CA LEU A 419 11.53 13.06 10.95
C LEU A 419 10.66 11.90 11.42
N LEU A 420 11.20 10.99 12.23
CA LEU A 420 10.43 9.87 12.79
C LEU A 420 9.39 10.35 13.81
N LEU A 421 9.70 11.38 14.61
CA LEU A 421 8.70 12.05 15.46
C LEU A 421 7.58 12.65 14.63
N TRP A 422 7.92 13.33 13.52
CA TRP A 422 6.93 13.88 12.61
C TRP A 422 6.04 12.80 11.98
N ARG A 423 6.62 11.69 11.53
CA ARG A 423 5.89 10.55 10.96
C ARG A 423 4.92 9.95 11.98
N ALA A 424 5.40 9.62 13.18
CA ALA A 424 4.57 9.06 14.25
C ALA A 424 3.41 9.99 14.61
N HIS A 425 3.67 11.30 14.70
CA HIS A 425 2.63 12.30 14.89
C HIS A 425 1.60 12.31 13.76
N GLY A 426 2.04 12.15 12.50
CA GLY A 426 1.17 12.03 11.34
C GLY A 426 0.23 10.83 11.45
N VAL A 427 0.78 9.63 11.69
CA VAL A 427 0.00 8.38 11.80
C VAL A 427 -1.01 8.45 12.95
N LEU A 428 -0.58 8.92 14.13
CA LEU A 428 -1.46 8.98 15.31
C LEU A 428 -2.62 9.98 15.17
N LYS A 429 -2.48 11.01 14.31
CA LYS A 429 -3.55 11.95 13.99
C LYS A 429 -4.42 11.52 12.82
N SER A 430 -4.04 10.51 12.05
CA SER A 430 -4.85 10.00 10.96
C SER A 430 -6.19 9.44 11.48
N PRO A 431 -7.27 9.55 10.69
CA PRO A 431 -8.48 8.77 10.92
C PRO A 431 -8.18 7.27 10.76
N LYS A 432 -9.05 6.38 11.26
CA LYS A 432 -8.83 4.92 11.24
C LYS A 432 -8.47 4.38 9.85
N HIS A 433 -9.26 4.71 8.83
CA HIS A 433 -9.03 4.32 7.43
C HIS A 433 -7.71 4.85 6.82
N GLY A 434 -7.03 5.77 7.50
CA GLY A 434 -5.73 6.34 7.10
C GLY A 434 -4.59 5.97 8.04
N ARG A 435 -4.80 5.02 8.96
CA ARG A 435 -3.75 4.48 9.84
C ARG A 435 -3.20 3.20 9.28
N GLU A 436 -1.89 3.05 9.42
CA GLU A 436 -1.19 1.79 9.20
C GLU A 436 -1.70 0.74 10.18
N THR A 437 -1.45 -0.53 9.87
CA THR A 437 -1.72 -1.63 10.81
C THR A 437 -0.86 -1.45 12.07
N MET A 438 -1.31 -2.00 13.21
CA MET A 438 -0.55 -1.92 14.45
C MET A 438 0.87 -2.52 14.31
N PRO A 439 1.08 -3.69 13.69
CA PRO A 439 2.43 -4.24 13.51
C PRO A 439 3.36 -3.35 12.67
N GLU A 440 2.83 -2.72 11.61
CA GLU A 440 3.60 -1.76 10.81
C GLU A 440 3.96 -0.52 11.63
N PHE A 441 3.00 0.02 12.38
CA PHE A 441 3.23 1.17 13.26
C PHE A 441 4.22 0.85 14.38
N GLU A 442 4.14 -0.33 15.00
CA GLU A 442 5.07 -0.80 16.03
C GLU A 442 6.50 -0.91 15.48
N THR A 443 6.67 -1.45 14.27
CA THR A 443 7.97 -1.51 13.59
C THR A 443 8.57 -0.11 13.39
N ASP A 444 7.75 0.86 13.01
CA ASP A 444 8.17 2.25 12.84
C ASP A 444 8.39 2.97 14.18
N TRP A 445 7.64 2.60 15.21
CA TRP A 445 7.86 3.07 16.58
C TRP A 445 9.19 2.58 17.13
N GLU A 446 9.58 1.33 16.87
CA GLU A 446 10.91 0.82 17.22
C GLU A 446 12.03 1.56 16.47
N LEU A 447 11.81 1.94 15.21
CA LEU A 447 12.73 2.83 14.49
C LEU A 447 12.85 4.19 15.19
N LEU A 448 11.73 4.78 15.63
CA LEU A 448 11.73 6.03 16.41
C LEU A 448 12.50 5.90 17.73
N GLN A 449 12.30 4.82 18.49
CA GLN A 449 13.02 4.61 19.76
C GLN A 449 14.53 4.42 19.54
N ARG A 450 14.92 3.68 18.50
CA ARG A 450 16.33 3.55 18.12
C ARG A 450 16.94 4.89 17.71
N ALA A 451 16.18 5.71 16.97
CA ALA A 451 16.59 7.06 16.59
C ALA A 451 16.80 7.95 17.81
N ARG A 452 15.91 7.88 18.81
CA ARG A 452 16.02 8.60 20.09
C ARG A 452 17.32 8.27 20.80
N LEU A 453 17.62 6.98 20.97
CA LEU A 453 18.85 6.53 21.64
C LEU A 453 20.10 6.98 20.88
N LYS A 454 20.13 6.78 19.56
CA LYS A 454 21.25 7.22 18.71
C LYS A 454 21.46 8.74 18.79
N ASN A 455 20.36 9.49 18.82
CA ASN A 455 20.40 10.95 18.94
C ASN A 455 20.94 11.41 20.30
N ALA A 456 20.51 10.78 21.39
CA ALA A 456 21.00 11.10 22.73
C ALA A 456 22.52 10.87 22.86
N MET A 457 23.05 9.82 22.23
CA MET A 457 24.50 9.56 22.20
C MET A 457 25.29 10.62 21.44
N VAL A 458 24.74 11.13 20.32
CA VAL A 458 25.39 12.20 19.53
C VAL A 458 25.39 13.51 20.31
N VAL A 459 24.26 13.89 20.90
CA VAL A 459 24.15 15.12 21.71
C VAL A 459 25.07 15.06 22.94
N ALA A 460 25.13 13.91 23.63
CA ALA A 460 26.03 13.72 24.76
C ALA A 460 27.53 13.70 24.37
N GLY A 461 27.85 13.31 23.12
CA GLY A 461 29.21 13.34 22.57
C GLY A 461 29.68 14.74 22.16
N ASP A 462 28.77 15.61 21.73
CA ASP A 462 29.04 17.05 21.52
C ASP A 462 29.25 17.79 22.86
N ASP A 463 28.73 17.25 23.96
CA ASP A 463 28.89 17.77 25.32
C ASP A 463 30.15 17.25 26.06
N THR A 464 31.09 16.59 25.37
CA THR A 464 32.39 16.31 26.01
C THR A 464 33.15 17.63 26.19
N PRO A 465 33.48 18.07 27.42
CA PRO A 465 34.23 19.30 27.60
C PRO A 465 35.67 19.05 27.17
N ASP A 466 36.01 19.40 25.93
CA ASP A 466 37.40 19.46 25.43
C ASP A 466 38.16 20.67 26.00
N LYS A 467 37.89 20.97 27.28
CA LYS A 467 38.67 21.84 28.16
C LYS A 467 39.11 21.01 29.34
N LEU A 468 39.95 20.01 29.11
CA LEU A 468 40.85 19.44 30.13
C LEU A 468 41.89 18.47 29.52
N ILE A 469 42.40 18.75 28.32
CA ILE A 469 43.72 18.24 27.90
C ILE A 469 44.61 19.43 27.51
N ARG A 470 45.32 19.92 28.53
CA ARG A 470 46.60 20.65 28.46
C ARG A 470 46.61 22.00 27.76
N GLY A 471 45.94 22.97 28.38
CA GLY A 471 46.55 24.28 28.62
C GLY A 471 47.48 24.15 29.83
N GLY A 472 48.79 24.04 29.60
CA GLY A 472 49.77 23.89 30.68
C GLY A 472 51.16 23.57 30.17
N GLU A 473 51.77 24.51 29.45
CA GLU A 473 53.18 24.91 29.59
C GLU A 473 53.46 26.08 28.62
N GLY A 474 53.48 27.31 29.18
CA GLY A 474 54.41 28.34 28.68
C GLY A 474 55.83 27.85 29.01
N GLY A 475 56.85 28.09 28.20
CA GLY A 475 57.29 29.37 27.66
C GLY A 475 58.72 29.59 28.16
N LYS A 476 59.67 29.84 27.24
CA LYS A 476 61.06 30.37 27.43
C LYS A 476 61.91 29.66 28.51
N ASP A 477 62.95 28.91 28.15
CA ASP A 477 64.24 29.38 27.60
C ASP A 477 65.01 28.22 26.95
#